data_AF-A0A327TAB4-F1
#
_entry.id   AF-A0A327TAB4-F1
#
_cell.length_a   1.000
_cell.length_b   1.000
_cell.length_c   1.000
_cell.angle_alpha   90.00
_cell.angle_beta   90.00
_cell.angle_gamma   90.00
#
_symmetry.space_group_name_H-M   'P 1'
#
loop_
_entity.id
_entity.type
_entity.pdbx_description
1 polymer ?
#
loop_
_entity_poly.entity_id
_entity_poly.type
_entity_poly.pdbx_seq_one_letter_code
_entity_poly.pdbx_strand_id
1 'polypeptide(L)'
;MVNKGKIIFVNGYWNGGPIGSIMKSTEPGKRYWGSKEGGFKEFEKAAERFFSLYEAPNTHIYLDGSSFMGGDSDGADRFNKGLTDLRVFDDAYFKRYIENADKKGIYSGANISKIEQHNKNARSIHGNLLEGMDKRKHAFYMVTHSEGGGYGAGLAKFLIKEGWKVDTVVHLSTDEAEDFDTPPQPMTYQLGFETGWLKDYITGNYRIKSGVDKWGIANDSNLTWKSVHGYSKNEEVFPYLEDLRSVVIGMFMEKGRIIWKQKPESTPNGTKFGSVNGIRLNYIPKH
;
A
#
# COMPACT_ATOMS: atom_id res chain seq x y z
N MET A 1 -9.93 -5.89 23.55
CA MET A 1 -8.55 -5.41 23.73
C MET A 1 -8.34 -4.27 22.76
N VAL A 2 -7.84 -3.12 23.21
CA VAL A 2 -7.48 -2.02 22.30
C VAL A 2 -6.15 -2.39 21.65
N ASN A 3 -6.11 -2.41 20.33
CA ASN A 3 -4.86 -2.63 19.60
C ASN A 3 -3.88 -1.50 19.93
N LYS A 4 -2.61 -1.83 20.15
CA LYS A 4 -1.54 -0.85 20.44
C LYS A 4 -0.39 -1.05 19.48
N GLY A 5 0.18 0.04 18.99
CA GLY A 5 1.23 -0.05 17.99
C GLY A 5 1.37 1.18 17.13
N LYS A 6 2.02 0.98 15.99
CA LYS A 6 2.24 2.01 14.98
C LYS A 6 1.73 1.57 13.62
N ILE A 7 1.19 2.53 12.86
CA ILE A 7 0.85 2.36 11.45
C ILE A 7 2.02 2.87 10.62
N ILE A 8 2.51 2.04 9.71
CA ILE A 8 3.52 2.37 8.73
C ILE A 8 2.82 2.60 7.38
N PHE A 9 2.91 3.83 6.89
CA PHE A 9 2.44 4.22 5.57
C PHE A 9 3.61 4.22 4.59
N VAL A 10 3.57 3.37 3.57
CA VAL A 10 4.63 3.24 2.56
C VAL A 10 4.12 3.75 1.22
N ASN A 11 4.57 4.93 0.80
CA ASN A 11 4.14 5.51 -0.47
C ASN A 11 4.83 4.85 -1.67
N GLY A 12 4.22 4.97 -2.85
CA GLY A 12 4.83 4.64 -4.13
C GLY A 12 5.35 5.88 -4.85
N TYR A 13 5.50 5.79 -6.18
CA TYR A 13 6.07 6.86 -7.00
C TYR A 13 5.45 8.24 -6.73
N TRP A 14 6.31 9.26 -6.69
CA TRP A 14 5.93 10.66 -6.57
C TRP A 14 6.81 11.55 -7.46
N ASN A 15 6.25 12.67 -7.93
CA ASN A 15 6.94 13.68 -8.74
C ASN A 15 6.19 15.03 -8.68
N GLY A 16 6.87 16.14 -8.43
CA GLY A 16 6.26 17.48 -8.43
C GLY A 16 5.79 17.98 -9.81
N GLY A 17 6.09 17.24 -10.88
CA GLY A 17 5.69 17.56 -12.25
C GLY A 17 4.26 17.11 -12.64
N PRO A 18 3.87 17.31 -13.92
CA PRO A 18 2.51 17.07 -14.40
C PRO A 18 1.97 15.65 -14.15
N ILE A 19 2.83 14.64 -14.24
CA ILE A 19 2.47 13.23 -14.00
C ILE A 19 2.06 13.02 -12.53
N GLY A 20 2.82 13.56 -11.56
CA GLY A 20 2.43 13.46 -10.17
C GLY A 20 1.22 14.33 -9.83
N SER A 21 1.02 15.47 -10.49
CA SER A 21 -0.22 16.24 -10.35
C SER A 21 -1.46 15.46 -10.83
N ILE A 22 -1.35 14.70 -11.92
CA ILE A 22 -2.44 13.84 -12.42
C ILE A 22 -2.75 12.71 -11.44
N MET A 23 -1.72 12.07 -10.88
CA MET A 23 -1.86 10.98 -9.90
C MET A 23 -2.05 11.49 -8.45
N LYS A 24 -2.09 12.82 -8.27
CA LYS A 24 -2.07 13.51 -6.98
C LYS A 24 -0.92 13.08 -6.06
N SER A 25 0.19 12.60 -6.60
CA SER A 25 1.38 12.09 -5.90
C SER A 25 2.57 13.03 -6.12
N THR A 26 2.45 14.28 -5.64
CA THR A 26 3.46 15.32 -5.88
C THR A 26 4.60 15.31 -4.86
N GLU A 27 4.38 14.72 -3.69
CA GLU A 27 5.34 14.70 -2.58
C GLU A 27 5.35 13.32 -1.89
N PRO A 28 6.49 12.89 -1.30
CA PRO A 28 6.58 11.65 -0.55
C PRO A 28 6.06 11.78 0.88
N GLY A 29 6.04 10.66 1.58
CA GLY A 29 5.83 10.60 3.02
C GLY A 29 4.45 11.10 3.42
N LYS A 30 4.37 11.92 4.46
CA LYS A 30 3.09 12.34 5.04
C LYS A 30 2.16 13.06 4.06
N ARG A 31 2.70 13.87 3.15
CA ARG A 31 1.91 14.63 2.17
C ARG A 31 1.46 13.80 0.97
N TYR A 32 1.96 12.57 0.83
CA TYR A 32 1.50 11.63 -0.20
C TYR A 32 0.05 11.19 0.02
N TRP A 33 -0.36 11.10 1.28
CA TRP A 33 -1.61 10.46 1.70
C TRP A 33 -2.74 11.47 1.87
N GLY A 34 -3.93 11.11 1.38
CA GLY A 34 -5.11 11.96 1.39
C GLY A 34 -5.37 12.70 0.07
N SER A 35 -6.61 13.16 -0.06
CA SER A 35 -7.17 13.73 -1.29
C SER A 35 -6.86 15.21 -1.54
N LYS A 36 -6.39 15.91 -0.49
CA LYS A 36 -6.20 17.37 -0.40
C LYS A 36 -5.07 17.73 0.57
N GLU A 37 -4.61 18.98 0.54
CA GLU A 37 -3.68 19.50 1.55
C GLU A 37 -4.28 19.33 2.96
N GLY A 38 -3.51 18.70 3.86
CA GLY A 38 -3.98 18.36 5.20
C GLY A 38 -4.84 17.10 5.31
N GLY A 39 -5.27 16.50 4.18
CA GLY A 39 -6.12 15.31 4.12
C GLY A 39 -5.50 14.04 4.71
N PHE A 40 -4.18 14.05 4.95
CA PHE A 40 -3.50 12.97 5.66
C PHE A 40 -4.10 12.71 7.05
N LYS A 41 -4.71 13.70 7.72
CA LYS A 41 -5.30 13.51 9.05
C LYS A 41 -6.55 12.65 9.00
N GLU A 42 -7.37 12.86 7.97
CA GLU A 42 -8.54 12.04 7.68
C GLU A 42 -8.11 10.62 7.30
N PHE A 43 -7.04 10.49 6.50
CA PHE A 43 -6.44 9.18 6.18
C PHE A 43 -5.92 8.45 7.41
N GLU A 44 -5.13 9.13 8.26
CA GLU A 44 -4.62 8.62 9.55
C GLU A 44 -5.78 8.10 10.41
N LYS A 45 -6.82 8.92 10.62
CA LYS A 45 -7.99 8.54 11.43
C LYS A 45 -8.77 7.36 10.84
N ALA A 46 -8.89 7.29 9.52
CA ALA A 46 -9.57 6.19 8.86
C ALA A 46 -8.76 4.88 9.00
N ALA A 47 -7.44 4.95 8.89
CA ALA A 47 -6.53 3.83 9.14
C ALA A 47 -6.59 3.36 10.61
N GLU A 48 -6.52 4.29 11.55
CA GLU A 48 -6.65 4.01 12.99
C GLU A 48 -7.95 3.25 13.29
N ARG A 49 -9.08 3.70 12.73
CA ARG A 49 -10.37 3.01 12.87
C ARG A 49 -10.35 1.62 12.25
N PHE A 50 -9.84 1.49 11.02
CA PHE A 50 -9.76 0.21 10.33
C PHE A 50 -8.94 -0.81 11.13
N PHE A 51 -7.84 -0.39 11.76
CA PHE A 51 -6.99 -1.24 12.61
C PHE A 51 -7.43 -1.30 14.08
N SER A 52 -8.52 -0.63 14.46
CA SER A 52 -9.00 -0.53 15.85
C SER A 52 -7.95 0.02 16.83
N LEU A 53 -7.12 0.96 16.37
CA LEU A 53 -6.13 1.70 17.15
C LEU A 53 -6.79 2.98 17.70
N TYR A 54 -7.35 2.90 18.90
CA TYR A 54 -7.92 4.06 19.59
C TYR A 54 -6.91 4.52 20.65
N GLU A 55 -6.42 5.76 20.52
CA GLU A 55 -5.52 6.46 21.46
C GLU A 55 -4.01 6.17 21.34
N ALA A 56 -3.29 6.97 20.55
CA ALA A 56 -1.99 7.54 20.95
C ALA A 56 -1.50 8.62 19.96
N PRO A 57 -1.06 9.80 20.42
CA PRO A 57 -0.24 10.68 19.59
C PRO A 57 1.10 9.98 19.25
N ASN A 58 1.58 10.13 18.00
CA ASN A 58 2.83 9.56 17.43
C ASN A 58 2.80 8.08 17.01
N THR A 59 1.66 7.58 16.55
CA THR A 59 1.50 6.21 16.02
C THR A 59 1.86 6.05 14.54
N HIS A 60 2.03 7.13 13.79
CA HIS A 60 2.17 7.08 12.33
C HIS A 60 3.61 7.26 11.88
N ILE A 61 4.09 6.33 11.05
CA ILE A 61 5.40 6.38 10.40
C ILE A 61 5.17 6.45 8.90
N TYR A 62 5.92 7.32 8.22
CA TYR A 62 5.82 7.53 6.78
C TYR A 62 7.14 7.20 6.13
N LEU A 63 7.11 6.26 5.19
CA LEU A 63 8.28 5.79 4.46
C LEU A 63 8.06 5.96 2.97
N ASP A 64 9.12 6.42 2.29
CA ASP A 64 9.16 6.48 0.84
C ASP A 64 9.59 5.12 0.25
N GLY A 65 8.62 4.38 -0.30
CA GLY A 65 8.86 3.12 -0.98
C GLY A 65 9.15 3.28 -2.48
N SER A 66 9.20 4.51 -3.00
CA SER A 66 9.39 4.71 -4.45
C SER A 66 10.77 4.29 -4.92
N SER A 67 10.87 3.92 -6.19
CA SER A 67 12.13 3.70 -6.89
C SER A 67 12.96 4.99 -6.99
N PHE A 68 14.28 4.87 -7.13
CA PHE A 68 15.18 6.04 -7.19
C PHE A 68 14.96 6.82 -8.49
N MET A 69 14.72 6.12 -9.60
CA MET A 69 14.27 6.64 -10.88
C MET A 69 13.03 5.86 -11.32
N GLY A 70 11.96 6.50 -11.81
CA GLY A 70 10.78 5.73 -12.24
C GLY A 70 11.17 4.63 -13.25
N GLY A 71 10.92 3.36 -12.92
CA GLY A 71 11.27 2.20 -13.74
C GLY A 71 12.71 1.66 -13.64
N ASP A 72 13.50 2.06 -12.64
CA ASP A 72 14.86 1.51 -12.42
C ASP A 72 14.91 0.27 -11.50
N SER A 73 13.78 -0.09 -10.90
CA SER A 73 13.63 -1.25 -10.03
C SER A 73 12.32 -1.97 -10.35
N ASP A 74 12.33 -3.29 -10.36
CA ASP A 74 11.09 -4.09 -10.45
C ASP A 74 10.46 -4.32 -9.06
N GLY A 75 9.35 -5.05 -8.97
CA GLY A 75 8.70 -5.35 -7.69
C GLY A 75 9.59 -6.14 -6.73
N ALA A 76 10.44 -7.04 -7.25
CA ALA A 76 11.35 -7.86 -6.47
C ALA A 76 12.52 -7.04 -5.88
N ASP A 77 13.05 -6.09 -6.64
CA ASP A 77 14.08 -5.15 -6.19
C ASP A 77 13.57 -4.28 -5.04
N ARG A 78 12.34 -3.75 -5.17
CA ARG A 78 11.71 -2.96 -4.10
C ARG A 78 11.48 -3.81 -2.85
N PHE A 79 11.06 -5.06 -3.00
CA PHE A 79 10.96 -6.02 -1.90
C PHE A 79 12.29 -6.27 -1.20
N ASN A 80 13.36 -6.53 -1.96
CA ASN A 80 14.70 -6.73 -1.40
C ASN A 80 15.17 -5.48 -0.64
N LYS A 81 14.92 -4.30 -1.19
CA LYS A 81 15.22 -3.02 -0.54
C LYS A 81 14.51 -2.88 0.81
N GLY A 82 13.20 -3.14 0.88
CA GLY A 82 12.45 -3.12 2.14
C GLY A 82 12.97 -4.13 3.18
N LEU A 83 13.51 -5.26 2.72
CA LEU A 83 14.11 -6.29 3.59
C LEU A 83 15.48 -5.87 4.16
N THR A 84 16.24 -5.02 3.45
CA THR A 84 17.64 -4.70 3.78
C THR A 84 17.86 -3.31 4.35
N ASP A 85 17.02 -2.32 4.02
CA ASP A 85 17.18 -0.91 4.42
C ASP A 85 17.29 -0.73 5.95
N LEU A 86 16.80 -1.69 6.74
CA LEU A 86 16.85 -1.68 8.20
C LEU A 86 18.04 -2.39 8.82
N ARG A 87 18.84 -3.09 8.01
CA ARG A 87 20.07 -3.75 8.44
C ARG A 87 21.29 -2.86 8.21
N VAL A 88 21.21 -1.95 7.27
CA VAL A 88 22.34 -1.18 6.76
C VAL A 88 22.12 0.29 7.03
N PHE A 89 22.24 0.69 8.30
CA PHE A 89 22.64 2.05 8.60
C PHE A 89 24.18 2.09 8.61
N ASP A 90 24.78 2.02 7.42
CA ASP A 90 26.19 2.32 7.23
C ASP A 90 26.30 3.55 6.32
N ASP A 91 26.54 4.71 6.95
CA ASP A 91 26.78 5.98 6.25
C ASP A 91 27.88 5.82 5.17
N ALA A 92 28.82 4.87 5.33
CA ALA A 92 29.87 4.62 4.34
C ALA A 92 29.38 3.87 3.10
N TYR A 93 28.47 2.90 3.24
CA TYR A 93 27.81 2.25 2.10
C TYR A 93 26.99 3.27 1.31
N PHE A 94 26.18 4.07 2.02
CA PHE A 94 25.36 5.09 1.38
C PHE A 94 26.24 6.11 0.63
N LYS A 95 27.29 6.61 1.27
CA LYS A 95 28.24 7.53 0.64
C LYS A 95 28.89 6.94 -0.61
N ARG A 96 29.28 5.66 -0.58
CA ARG A 96 29.79 4.94 -1.77
C ARG A 96 28.75 4.78 -2.88
N TYR A 97 27.49 4.55 -2.53
CA TYR A 97 26.41 4.48 -3.52
C TYR A 97 26.24 5.81 -4.25
N ILE A 98 26.25 6.94 -3.52
CA ILE A 98 26.21 8.29 -4.09
C ILE A 98 27.41 8.57 -4.99
N GLU A 99 28.62 8.26 -4.51
CA GLU A 99 29.85 8.47 -5.27
C GLU A 99 29.87 7.64 -6.57
N ASN A 100 29.31 6.44 -6.55
CA ASN A 100 29.24 5.59 -7.74
C ASN A 100 28.14 6.00 -8.73
N ALA A 101 27.01 6.52 -8.25
CA ALA A 101 25.96 7.09 -9.10
C ALA A 101 26.41 8.40 -9.76
N ASP A 102 27.24 9.20 -9.07
CA ASP A 102 27.87 10.43 -9.61
C ASP A 102 28.77 10.12 -10.80
N LYS A 103 29.68 9.16 -10.60
CA LYS A 103 30.65 8.72 -11.60
C LYS A 103 30.00 8.16 -12.86
N LYS A 104 28.75 7.70 -12.78
CA LYS A 104 27.99 7.18 -13.93
C LYS A 104 27.17 8.26 -14.65
N GLY A 105 27.23 9.53 -14.21
CA GLY A 105 26.51 10.64 -14.85
C GLY A 105 24.98 10.56 -14.69
N ILE A 106 24.49 9.89 -13.64
CA ILE A 106 23.07 9.57 -13.43
C ILE A 106 22.28 10.75 -12.81
N TYR A 107 22.93 11.88 -12.49
CA TYR A 107 22.28 12.97 -11.74
C TYR A 107 21.53 13.99 -12.60
N SER A 108 20.20 13.97 -12.47
CA SER A 108 19.38 15.19 -12.48
C SER A 108 19.02 15.55 -11.02
N GLY A 109 18.74 16.82 -10.71
CA GLY A 109 18.45 17.29 -9.34
C GLY A 109 17.26 16.58 -8.64
N ALA A 110 16.36 15.96 -9.41
CA ALA A 110 15.25 15.15 -8.87
C ALA A 110 15.72 13.80 -8.28
N ASN A 111 16.88 13.27 -8.69
CA ASN A 111 17.41 12.00 -8.18
C ASN A 111 18.05 12.18 -6.80
N ILE A 112 18.66 13.35 -6.53
CA ILE A 112 19.28 13.68 -5.24
C ILE A 112 18.22 13.79 -4.14
N SER A 113 17.08 14.43 -4.40
CA SER A 113 16.02 14.58 -3.40
C SER A 113 15.37 13.24 -2.98
N LYS A 114 15.18 12.32 -3.93
CA LYS A 114 14.71 10.95 -3.63
C LYS A 114 15.72 10.17 -2.79
N ILE A 115 17.00 10.27 -3.15
CA ILE A 115 18.10 9.67 -2.41
C ILE A 115 18.17 10.20 -0.96
N GLU A 116 18.08 11.51 -0.78
CA GLU A 116 18.02 12.13 0.56
C GLU A 116 16.79 11.67 1.35
N GLN A 117 15.65 11.47 0.67
CA GLN A 117 14.44 10.96 1.29
C GLN A 117 14.58 9.50 1.75
N HIS A 118 15.23 8.64 0.97
CA HIS A 118 15.56 7.27 1.40
C HIS A 118 16.50 7.27 2.62
N ASN A 119 17.45 8.19 2.67
CA ASN A 119 18.26 8.42 3.87
C ASN A 119 17.43 8.85 5.09
N LYS A 120 16.45 9.73 4.88
CA LYS A 120 15.49 10.10 5.93
C LYS A 120 14.64 8.92 6.36
N ASN A 121 14.25 8.02 5.46
CA ASN A 121 13.53 6.79 5.82
C ASN A 121 14.37 5.96 6.78
N ALA A 122 15.62 5.64 6.43
CA ALA A 122 16.51 4.86 7.28
C ALA A 122 16.67 5.50 8.68
N ARG A 123 16.85 6.83 8.75
CA ARG A 123 16.93 7.58 10.02
C ARG A 123 15.62 7.59 10.80
N SER A 124 14.49 7.80 10.12
CA SER A 124 13.14 7.78 10.70
C SER A 124 12.80 6.39 11.24
N ILE A 125 13.29 5.33 10.59
CA ILE A 125 13.04 3.97 11.05
C ILE A 125 13.92 3.64 12.27
N HIS A 126 15.21 3.94 12.23
CA HIS A 126 16.09 3.65 13.36
C HIS A 126 15.80 4.54 14.59
N GLY A 127 15.34 5.77 14.41
CA GLY A 127 14.96 6.68 15.50
C GLY A 127 13.50 6.55 15.94
N ASN A 128 12.55 6.80 15.03
CA ASN A 128 11.14 7.00 15.37
C ASN A 128 10.29 5.72 15.28
N LEU A 129 10.65 4.71 14.48
CA LEU A 129 9.81 3.51 14.35
C LEU A 129 9.73 2.75 15.68
N LEU A 130 10.86 2.56 16.34
CA LEU A 130 10.95 1.76 17.57
C LEU A 130 10.75 2.56 18.86
N GLU A 131 10.77 3.89 18.78
CA GLU A 131 10.60 4.76 19.95
C GLU A 131 9.27 4.46 20.68
N GLY A 132 9.34 4.16 21.98
CA GLY A 132 8.17 3.81 22.79
C GLY A 132 7.52 2.46 22.46
N MET A 133 8.13 1.64 21.59
CA MET A 133 7.61 0.31 21.23
C MET A 133 8.12 -0.79 22.16
N ASP A 134 7.23 -1.65 22.65
CA ASP A 134 7.55 -2.88 23.39
C ASP A 134 7.12 -4.10 22.56
N LYS A 135 8.07 -4.95 22.17
CA LYS A 135 7.82 -6.15 21.33
C LYS A 135 6.72 -7.08 21.87
N ARG A 136 6.48 -7.08 23.18
CA ARG A 136 5.47 -7.95 23.82
C ARG A 136 4.08 -7.33 23.86
N LYS A 137 3.96 -6.02 23.68
CA LYS A 137 2.71 -5.26 23.87
C LYS A 137 2.22 -4.58 22.61
N HIS A 138 3.11 -4.24 21.70
CA HIS A 138 2.83 -3.42 20.54
C HIS A 138 3.05 -4.19 19.24
N ALA A 139 2.32 -3.79 18.20
CA ALA A 139 2.43 -4.36 16.86
C ALA A 139 2.62 -3.27 15.80
N PHE A 140 3.05 -3.68 14.61
CA PHE A 140 3.01 -2.84 13.42
C PHE A 140 1.80 -3.16 12.57
N TYR A 141 1.19 -2.12 12.02
CA TYR A 141 0.12 -2.16 11.03
C TYR A 141 0.63 -1.45 9.79
N MET A 142 0.28 -1.91 8.59
CA MET A 142 0.91 -1.36 7.39
C MET A 142 -0.13 -1.05 6.33
N VAL A 143 0.02 0.10 5.69
CA VAL A 143 -0.70 0.47 4.47
C VAL A 143 0.33 0.89 3.43
N THR A 144 0.27 0.28 2.26
CA THR A 144 1.23 0.49 1.19
C THR A 144 0.48 0.84 -0.08
N HIS A 145 1.10 1.63 -0.96
CA HIS A 145 0.48 2.03 -2.23
C HIS A 145 1.45 1.92 -3.40
N SER A 146 0.98 1.46 -4.57
CA SER A 146 1.77 1.43 -5.81
C SER A 146 3.11 0.71 -5.60
N GLU A 147 4.23 1.29 -6.05
CA GLU A 147 5.60 0.79 -5.82
C GLU A 147 5.92 0.47 -4.35
N GLY A 148 5.28 1.19 -3.42
CA GLY A 148 5.42 0.98 -1.98
C GLY A 148 4.92 -0.39 -1.51
N GLY A 149 4.13 -1.11 -2.33
CA GLY A 149 3.70 -2.47 -2.05
C GLY A 149 4.86 -3.45 -1.94
N GLY A 150 5.77 -3.45 -2.91
CA GLY A 150 6.99 -4.28 -2.88
C GLY A 150 7.85 -3.97 -1.67
N TYR A 151 8.17 -2.69 -1.48
CA TYR A 151 8.94 -2.21 -0.32
C TYR A 151 8.30 -2.62 1.01
N GLY A 152 6.99 -2.38 1.16
CA GLY A 152 6.26 -2.70 2.38
C GLY A 152 6.19 -4.19 2.67
N ALA A 153 6.07 -5.05 1.65
CA ALA A 153 6.12 -6.50 1.83
C ALA A 153 7.50 -6.97 2.34
N GLY A 154 8.59 -6.40 1.78
CA GLY A 154 9.95 -6.63 2.26
C GLY A 154 10.16 -6.18 3.71
N LEU A 155 9.66 -4.99 4.04
CA LEU A 155 9.72 -4.43 5.39
C LEU A 155 8.93 -5.26 6.40
N ALA A 156 7.72 -5.71 6.05
CA ALA A 156 6.93 -6.60 6.90
C ALA A 156 7.72 -7.88 7.21
N LYS A 157 8.35 -8.49 6.19
CA LYS A 157 9.20 -9.67 6.36
C LYS A 157 10.39 -9.42 7.28
N PHE A 158 11.04 -8.26 7.15
CA PHE A 158 12.12 -7.86 8.04
C PHE A 158 11.63 -7.75 9.49
N LEU A 159 10.55 -7.00 9.75
CA LEU A 159 10.05 -6.77 11.11
C LEU A 159 9.70 -8.09 11.81
N ILE A 160 9.05 -9.01 11.09
CA ILE A 160 8.73 -10.36 11.58
C ILE A 160 10.01 -11.13 11.91
N LYS A 161 11.02 -11.11 11.02
CA LYS A 161 12.31 -11.78 11.26
C LYS A 161 13.05 -11.24 12.48
N GLU A 162 12.94 -9.94 12.74
CA GLU A 162 13.53 -9.30 13.92
C GLU A 162 12.67 -9.50 15.20
N GLY A 163 11.60 -10.30 15.12
CA GLY A 163 10.76 -10.66 16.27
C GLY A 163 9.74 -9.60 16.67
N TRP A 164 9.43 -8.64 15.80
CA TRP A 164 8.31 -7.73 15.99
C TRP A 164 7.01 -8.37 15.49
N LYS A 165 5.91 -8.12 16.20
CA LYS A 165 4.57 -8.45 15.69
C LYS A 165 4.21 -7.46 14.58
N VAL A 166 3.92 -7.96 13.39
CA VAL A 166 3.15 -7.24 12.37
C VAL A 166 1.74 -7.85 12.42
N ASP A 167 0.70 -7.02 12.54
CA ASP A 167 -0.66 -7.50 12.81
C ASP A 167 -1.57 -7.51 11.58
N THR A 168 -1.48 -6.50 10.72
CA THR A 168 -2.22 -6.47 9.46
C THR A 168 -1.43 -5.67 8.42
N VAL A 169 -1.42 -6.15 7.18
CA VAL A 169 -0.84 -5.45 6.02
C VAL A 169 -1.94 -5.17 5.00
N VAL A 170 -1.95 -3.95 4.46
CA VAL A 170 -2.85 -3.53 3.38
C VAL A 170 -2.01 -3.05 2.20
N HIS A 171 -2.24 -3.67 1.04
CA HIS A 171 -1.62 -3.35 -0.24
C HIS A 171 -2.65 -2.70 -1.18
N LEU A 172 -2.45 -1.43 -1.52
CA LEU A 172 -3.39 -0.63 -2.31
C LEU A 172 -2.80 -0.36 -3.69
N SER A 173 -3.53 -0.72 -4.75
CA SER A 173 -3.13 -0.49 -6.15
C SER A 173 -1.63 -0.75 -6.37
N THR A 174 -1.17 -1.94 -5.99
CA THR A 174 0.25 -2.31 -5.97
C THR A 174 0.79 -2.49 -7.38
N ASP A 175 1.90 -1.82 -7.68
CA ASP A 175 2.60 -1.93 -8.95
C ASP A 175 3.49 -3.19 -8.97
N GLU A 176 3.58 -3.86 -10.11
CA GLU A 176 4.41 -5.07 -10.33
C GLU A 176 4.21 -6.13 -9.23
N ALA A 177 2.96 -6.34 -8.83
CA ALA A 177 2.61 -7.19 -7.70
C ALA A 177 3.06 -8.65 -7.88
N GLU A 178 3.09 -9.13 -9.13
CA GLU A 178 3.47 -10.50 -9.50
C GLU A 178 4.94 -10.85 -9.25
N ASP A 179 5.81 -9.85 -9.06
CA ASP A 179 7.26 -10.04 -8.95
C ASP A 179 7.72 -10.42 -7.55
N PHE A 180 6.86 -10.30 -6.54
CA PHE A 180 7.22 -10.57 -5.15
C PHE A 180 6.12 -11.27 -4.36
N ASP A 181 6.50 -11.78 -3.20
CA ASP A 181 5.61 -12.37 -2.21
C ASP A 181 5.47 -11.42 -1.01
N THR A 182 4.32 -11.44 -0.36
CA THR A 182 4.16 -10.86 0.98
C THR A 182 4.22 -11.98 2.03
N PRO A 183 4.65 -11.72 3.29
CA PRO A 183 4.69 -12.77 4.32
C PRO A 183 3.34 -13.49 4.46
N PRO A 184 3.32 -14.83 4.62
CA PRO A 184 2.07 -15.60 4.72
C PRO A 184 1.29 -15.35 6.02
N GLN A 185 1.92 -14.67 6.97
CA GLN A 185 1.30 -14.03 8.12
C GLN A 185 1.99 -12.67 8.28
N PRO A 186 1.26 -11.60 8.64
CA PRO A 186 -0.09 -11.61 9.21
C PRO A 186 -1.21 -11.50 8.16
N MET A 187 -2.45 -11.29 8.62
CA MET A 187 -3.61 -11.00 7.78
C MET A 187 -3.27 -9.89 6.77
N THR A 188 -3.36 -10.23 5.48
CA THR A 188 -2.98 -9.33 4.39
C THR A 188 -4.12 -9.12 3.41
N TYR A 189 -4.48 -7.84 3.24
CA TYR A 189 -5.44 -7.38 2.25
C TYR A 189 -4.72 -6.79 1.04
N GLN A 190 -5.21 -7.09 -0.15
CA GLN A 190 -4.84 -6.38 -1.37
C GLN A 190 -6.10 -5.81 -2.03
N LEU A 191 -6.09 -4.53 -2.36
CA LEU A 191 -7.23 -3.87 -3.00
C LEU A 191 -6.76 -3.07 -4.22
N GLY A 192 -7.34 -3.37 -5.37
CA GLY A 192 -7.21 -2.59 -6.60
C GLY A 192 -8.55 -1.99 -7.02
N PHE A 193 -8.52 -1.15 -8.06
CA PHE A 193 -9.71 -0.46 -8.57
C PHE A 193 -9.85 -0.62 -10.09
N GLU A 194 -11.09 -0.61 -10.55
CA GLU A 194 -11.47 -0.51 -11.96
C GLU A 194 -12.63 0.49 -12.10
N THR A 195 -12.80 1.05 -13.30
CA THR A 195 -13.93 1.91 -13.64
C THR A 195 -14.67 1.35 -14.84
N GLY A 196 -15.84 0.76 -14.58
CA GLY A 196 -16.60 0.03 -15.59
C GLY A 196 -15.81 -1.16 -16.14
N TRP A 197 -15.29 -1.03 -17.37
CA TRP A 197 -14.50 -2.07 -18.05
C TRP A 197 -12.99 -1.74 -18.08
N LEU A 198 -12.58 -0.58 -17.57
CA LEU A 198 -11.20 -0.13 -17.59
C LEU A 198 -10.51 -0.47 -16.27
N LYS A 199 -9.43 -1.24 -16.37
CA LYS A 199 -8.56 -1.55 -15.23
C LYS A 199 -7.71 -0.34 -14.86
N ASP A 200 -7.15 -0.36 -13.66
CA ASP A 200 -5.97 0.42 -13.35
C ASP A 200 -4.85 0.02 -14.32
N TYR A 201 -4.53 0.91 -15.26
CA TYR A 201 -3.57 0.65 -16.33
C TYR A 201 -2.12 0.70 -15.86
N ILE A 202 -1.87 1.28 -14.68
CA ILE A 202 -0.53 1.34 -14.09
C ILE A 202 -0.19 -0.03 -13.53
N THR A 203 -1.10 -0.62 -12.75
CA THR A 203 -0.84 -1.86 -12.01
C THR A 203 -1.36 -3.11 -12.70
N GLY A 204 -2.21 -2.94 -13.72
CA GLY A 204 -2.95 -4.04 -14.35
C GLY A 204 -3.96 -4.74 -13.43
N ASN A 205 -4.10 -4.28 -12.18
CA ASN A 205 -4.70 -5.01 -11.07
C ASN A 205 -4.10 -6.42 -10.90
N TYR A 206 -2.78 -6.59 -11.01
CA TYR A 206 -2.16 -7.88 -10.74
C TYR A 206 -2.19 -8.22 -9.25
N ARG A 207 -2.23 -9.53 -8.94
CA ARG A 207 -2.20 -10.03 -7.55
C ARG A 207 -0.76 -10.22 -7.10
N ILE A 208 -0.49 -9.89 -5.84
CA ILE A 208 0.77 -10.32 -5.20
C ILE A 208 0.86 -11.84 -5.25
N LYS A 209 2.02 -12.35 -5.66
CA LYS A 209 2.23 -13.75 -6.03
C LYS A 209 1.74 -14.73 -4.95
N SER A 210 2.11 -14.50 -3.71
CA SER A 210 1.61 -15.26 -2.56
C SER A 210 1.56 -14.43 -1.27
N GLY A 211 0.91 -14.97 -0.24
CA GLY A 211 0.79 -14.38 1.10
C GLY A 211 -0.43 -13.46 1.33
N VAL A 212 -1.16 -13.07 0.28
CA VAL A 212 -2.40 -12.30 0.42
C VAL A 212 -3.58 -13.19 0.79
N ASP A 213 -4.24 -12.90 1.91
CA ASP A 213 -5.44 -13.60 2.41
C ASP A 213 -6.72 -13.16 1.69
N LYS A 214 -6.87 -11.85 1.46
CA LYS A 214 -8.03 -11.28 0.77
C LYS A 214 -7.61 -10.27 -0.29
N TRP A 215 -8.00 -10.55 -1.53
CA TRP A 215 -7.73 -9.72 -2.68
C TRP A 215 -9.04 -9.26 -3.33
N GLY A 216 -9.25 -7.96 -3.49
CA GLY A 216 -10.43 -7.40 -4.14
C GLY A 216 -10.07 -6.46 -5.28
N ILE A 217 -10.91 -6.43 -6.31
CA ILE A 217 -10.93 -5.36 -7.31
C ILE A 217 -12.27 -4.65 -7.19
N ALA A 218 -12.27 -3.43 -6.64
CA ALA A 218 -13.47 -2.61 -6.52
C ALA A 218 -13.76 -1.89 -7.85
N ASN A 219 -15.03 -1.92 -8.27
CA ASN A 219 -15.50 -1.22 -9.46
C ASN A 219 -16.23 0.06 -9.05
N ASP A 220 -15.63 1.20 -9.33
CA ASP A 220 -16.22 2.51 -9.08
C ASP A 220 -16.30 3.30 -10.40
N SER A 221 -17.52 3.41 -10.92
CA SER A 221 -17.82 4.12 -12.16
C SER A 221 -17.61 5.64 -12.06
N ASN A 222 -17.41 6.20 -10.86
CA ASN A 222 -17.09 7.61 -10.69
C ASN A 222 -15.61 7.90 -10.92
N LEU A 223 -14.76 6.87 -10.94
CA LEU A 223 -13.34 7.02 -11.26
C LEU A 223 -13.14 7.13 -12.77
N THR A 224 -12.08 7.83 -13.15
CA THR A 224 -11.62 7.91 -14.54
C THR A 224 -10.36 7.08 -14.71
N TRP A 225 -10.02 6.74 -15.96
CA TRP A 225 -8.76 6.07 -16.25
C TRP A 225 -7.54 6.82 -15.68
N LYS A 226 -7.61 8.16 -15.56
CA LYS A 226 -6.52 8.99 -15.00
C LYS A 226 -6.45 8.93 -13.48
N SER A 227 -7.58 8.74 -12.80
CA SER A 227 -7.69 8.87 -11.34
C SER A 227 -7.74 7.53 -10.62
N VAL A 228 -8.01 6.43 -11.32
CA VAL A 228 -8.25 5.11 -10.73
C VAL A 228 -7.07 4.62 -9.89
N HIS A 229 -5.84 4.86 -10.33
CA HIS A 229 -4.64 4.45 -9.59
C HIS A 229 -4.49 5.23 -8.29
N GLY A 230 -4.37 6.56 -8.38
CA GLY A 230 -4.16 7.45 -7.24
C GLY A 230 -5.39 7.66 -6.35
N TYR A 231 -6.51 6.99 -6.60
CA TYR A 231 -7.69 7.09 -5.75
C TYR A 231 -7.49 6.35 -4.41
N SER A 232 -6.82 5.20 -4.45
CA SER A 232 -6.70 4.32 -3.28
C SER A 232 -5.80 4.87 -2.17
N LYS A 233 -5.05 5.95 -2.41
CA LYS A 233 -4.29 6.66 -1.37
C LYS A 233 -5.10 7.72 -0.61
N ASN A 234 -6.40 7.82 -0.87
CA ASN A 234 -7.32 8.72 -0.15
C ASN A 234 -8.10 7.97 0.94
N GLU A 235 -8.66 8.71 1.89
CA GLU A 235 -9.37 8.18 3.07
C GLU A 235 -10.61 7.36 2.71
N GLU A 236 -11.21 7.61 1.54
CA GLU A 236 -12.38 6.90 1.04
C GLU A 236 -12.08 5.44 0.67
N VAL A 237 -10.81 5.03 0.65
CA VAL A 237 -10.42 3.62 0.44
C VAL A 237 -10.86 2.71 1.59
N PHE A 238 -10.96 3.22 2.81
CA PHE A 238 -11.23 2.40 4.00
C PHE A 238 -12.63 1.76 4.03
N PRO A 239 -13.72 2.43 3.60
CA PRO A 239 -14.99 1.77 3.34
C PRO A 239 -14.90 0.55 2.40
N TYR A 240 -14.08 0.62 1.33
CA TYR A 240 -13.84 -0.51 0.43
C TYR A 240 -13.09 -1.65 1.13
N LEU A 241 -12.13 -1.31 1.99
CA LEU A 241 -11.38 -2.30 2.77
C LEU A 241 -12.25 -3.00 3.83
N GLU A 242 -13.15 -2.27 4.49
CA GLU A 242 -14.13 -2.86 5.41
C GLU A 242 -15.08 -3.80 4.67
N ASP A 243 -15.56 -3.41 3.49
CA ASP A 243 -16.39 -4.28 2.66
C ASP A 243 -15.59 -5.49 2.16
N LEU A 244 -14.30 -5.35 1.79
CA LEU A 244 -13.45 -6.48 1.43
C LEU A 244 -13.25 -7.44 2.61
N ARG A 245 -13.11 -6.90 3.82
CA ARG A 245 -13.03 -7.67 5.07
C ARG A 245 -14.31 -8.48 5.31
N SER A 246 -15.50 -7.95 5.03
CA SER A 246 -16.76 -8.63 5.31
C SER A 246 -17.38 -9.39 4.12
N VAL A 247 -16.96 -9.13 2.88
CA VAL A 247 -17.62 -9.65 1.68
C VAL A 247 -17.72 -11.18 1.70
N VAL A 248 -18.90 -11.67 1.36
CA VAL A 248 -19.22 -13.09 1.20
C VAL A 248 -19.62 -13.31 -0.25
N ILE A 249 -18.91 -14.23 -0.92
CA ILE A 249 -19.22 -14.63 -2.29
C ILE A 249 -20.11 -15.87 -2.27
N GLY A 250 -21.23 -15.79 -2.98
CA GLY A 250 -22.16 -16.89 -3.19
C GLY A 250 -22.11 -17.41 -4.62
N MET A 251 -22.39 -18.70 -4.78
CA MET A 251 -22.61 -19.35 -6.06
C MET A 251 -24.12 -19.40 -6.33
N PHE A 252 -24.53 -18.97 -7.53
CA PHE A 252 -25.93 -18.90 -7.93
C PHE A 252 -26.11 -19.58 -9.29
N MET A 253 -27.32 -20.10 -9.54
CA MET A 253 -27.73 -20.63 -10.83
C MET A 253 -28.69 -19.64 -11.50
N GLU A 254 -28.34 -19.14 -12.69
CA GLU A 254 -29.24 -18.33 -13.52
C GLU A 254 -29.23 -18.84 -14.95
N LYS A 255 -30.41 -19.07 -15.52
CA LYS A 255 -30.59 -19.54 -16.90
C LYS A 255 -29.68 -20.73 -17.24
N GLY A 256 -29.53 -21.66 -16.29
CA GLY A 256 -28.71 -22.87 -16.43
C GLY A 256 -27.19 -22.67 -16.31
N ARG A 257 -26.71 -21.47 -15.92
CA ARG A 257 -25.28 -21.18 -15.75
C ARG A 257 -24.96 -20.85 -14.30
N ILE A 258 -23.80 -21.32 -13.84
CA ILE A 258 -23.23 -20.90 -12.55
C ILE A 258 -22.71 -19.47 -12.70
N ILE A 259 -23.08 -18.63 -11.76
CA ILE A 259 -22.57 -17.27 -11.62
C ILE A 259 -22.17 -17.01 -10.17
N TRP A 260 -21.13 -16.19 -10.00
CA TRP A 260 -20.64 -15.79 -8.69
C TRP A 260 -21.08 -14.36 -8.40
N LYS A 261 -21.55 -14.10 -7.18
CA LYS A 261 -22.03 -12.78 -6.76
C LYS A 261 -21.64 -12.52 -5.32
N GLN A 262 -21.39 -11.25 -4.98
CA GLN A 262 -21.33 -10.83 -3.58
C GLN A 262 -22.74 -10.85 -2.97
N LYS A 263 -22.86 -11.28 -1.71
CA LYS A 263 -24.11 -11.17 -0.97
C LYS A 263 -24.37 -9.70 -0.62
N PRO A 264 -25.54 -9.11 -0.94
CA PRO A 264 -25.80 -7.68 -0.74
C PRO A 264 -25.53 -7.16 0.68
N GLU A 265 -25.82 -7.96 1.69
CA GLU A 265 -25.64 -7.64 3.12
C GLU A 265 -24.18 -7.73 3.59
N SER A 266 -23.30 -8.35 2.80
CA SER A 266 -21.88 -8.56 3.17
C SER A 266 -20.96 -7.38 2.83
N THR A 267 -21.50 -6.34 2.18
CA THR A 267 -20.79 -5.11 1.83
C THR A 267 -21.58 -3.90 2.37
N PRO A 268 -21.48 -3.60 3.67
CA PRO A 268 -22.29 -2.57 4.32
C PRO A 268 -22.07 -1.15 3.78
N ASN A 269 -20.89 -0.88 3.20
CA ASN A 269 -20.59 0.41 2.57
C ASN A 269 -20.97 0.46 1.09
N GLY A 270 -21.58 -0.61 0.56
CA GLY A 270 -22.12 -0.66 -0.80
C GLY A 270 -21.07 -0.83 -1.89
N THR A 271 -19.86 -1.27 -1.54
CA THR A 271 -18.79 -1.58 -2.50
C THR A 271 -19.28 -2.59 -3.53
N LYS A 272 -19.05 -2.28 -4.80
CA LYS A 272 -19.25 -3.19 -5.91
C LYS A 272 -17.91 -3.81 -6.27
N PHE A 273 -17.71 -5.10 -6.02
CA PHE A 273 -16.48 -5.78 -6.42
C PHE A 273 -16.65 -6.39 -7.82
N GLY A 274 -15.71 -6.10 -8.71
CA GLY A 274 -15.58 -6.80 -9.99
C GLY A 274 -14.99 -8.20 -9.82
N SER A 275 -14.10 -8.37 -8.83
CA SER A 275 -13.63 -9.68 -8.39
C SER A 275 -13.21 -9.70 -6.93
N VAL A 276 -13.27 -10.89 -6.32
CA VAL A 276 -12.71 -11.18 -4.98
C VAL A 276 -11.99 -12.52 -5.03
N ASN A 277 -10.75 -12.57 -4.56
CA ASN A 277 -9.87 -13.75 -4.55
C ASN A 277 -9.79 -14.45 -5.92
N GLY A 278 -9.72 -13.66 -7.00
CA GLY A 278 -9.67 -14.15 -8.38
C GLY A 278 -11.01 -14.62 -8.95
N ILE A 279 -12.08 -14.64 -8.16
CA ILE A 279 -13.43 -14.97 -8.63
C ILE A 279 -14.06 -13.72 -9.21
N ARG A 280 -14.36 -13.73 -10.52
CA ARG A 280 -15.09 -12.64 -11.18
C ARG A 280 -16.56 -12.64 -10.78
N LEU A 281 -17.09 -11.47 -10.43
CA LEU A 281 -18.44 -11.33 -9.90
C LEU A 281 -19.38 -10.67 -10.90
N ASN A 282 -20.63 -11.13 -10.92
CA ASN A 282 -21.74 -10.48 -11.60
C ASN A 282 -22.50 -9.58 -10.63
N TYR A 283 -23.00 -8.45 -11.12
CA TYR A 283 -23.78 -7.51 -10.31
C TYR A 283 -25.27 -7.89 -10.27
N ILE A 284 -25.90 -7.73 -9.11
CA ILE A 284 -27.35 -7.63 -8.98
C ILE A 284 -27.69 -6.14 -8.93
N PRO A 285 -28.44 -5.57 -9.87
CA PRO A 285 -29.03 -4.25 -9.67
C PRO A 285 -29.91 -4.29 -8.41
N LYS A 286 -29.77 -3.33 -7.49
CA LYS A 286 -30.81 -3.14 -6.47
C LYS A 286 -32.10 -2.81 -7.20
N HIS A 287 -33.12 -3.65 -7.08
CA HIS A 287 -34.49 -3.37 -7.48
C HIS A 287 -35.19 -2.55 -6.41
#